data_AF-A0A359LZQ8-F1
#
_entry.id   AF-A0A359LZQ8-F1
#
_cell.length_a   1.000
_cell.length_b   1.000
_cell.length_c   1.000
_cell.angle_alpha   90.00
_cell.angle_beta   90.00
_cell.angle_gamma   90.00
#
_symmetry.space_group_name_H-M   'P 1'
#
loop_
_entity.id
_entity.type
_entity.pdbx_description
1 polymer ?
#
loop_
_entity_poly.entity_id
_entity_poly.type
_entity_poly.pdbx_seq_one_letter_code
_entity_poly.pdbx_strand_id
1 'polypeptide(L)'
;MEIRSWNLETVQHPLGSNARVLFTSVFGPYAQNDEFGSRAINPMELYHNQVTRMQGIFSLRMFHRSWGIMMLQENLKAPTTVLDFPTREDFARELQSGAYDVVGISSIIVNIGKVREMCRMVRELSPKSTIVVGGHVTAIPGIQHMVDADHFCRGEGVRWMRRFLGEDEEAPIRHPRIVSGFGTRAMGFADPRPEGS
;
A
#
# COMPACT_ATOMS: atom_id res chain seq x y z
N MET A 1 -8.57 10.31 -33.55
CA MET A 1 -7.69 9.56 -32.63
C MET A 1 -8.54 9.23 -31.41
N GLU A 2 -9.21 8.08 -31.46
CA GLU A 2 -10.17 7.67 -30.45
C GLU A 2 -9.47 7.36 -29.13
N ILE A 3 -9.88 8.06 -28.09
CA ILE A 3 -9.53 7.73 -26.71
C ILE A 3 -10.29 6.44 -26.41
N ARG A 4 -9.59 5.31 -26.36
CA ARG A 4 -10.17 4.05 -25.85
C ARG A 4 -10.65 4.31 -24.43
N SER A 5 -11.96 4.40 -24.26
CA SER A 5 -12.62 4.33 -22.97
C SER A 5 -12.44 2.90 -22.45
N TRP A 6 -11.46 2.72 -21.58
CA TRP A 6 -11.27 1.46 -20.87
C TRP A 6 -12.40 1.31 -19.84
N ASN A 7 -13.49 0.65 -20.24
CA ASN A 7 -14.35 -0.04 -19.28
C ASN A 7 -13.49 -1.15 -18.66
N LEU A 8 -12.82 -0.85 -17.55
CA LEU A 8 -12.26 -1.88 -16.68
C LEU A 8 -13.45 -2.45 -15.90
N GLU A 9 -14.23 -3.32 -16.55
CA GLU A 9 -15.01 -4.30 -15.79
C GLU A 9 -14.00 -5.06 -14.92
N THR A 10 -14.06 -4.82 -13.62
CA THR A 10 -13.26 -5.55 -12.65
C THR A 10 -13.67 -7.00 -12.73
N VAL A 11 -12.83 -7.81 -13.37
CA VAL A 11 -13.02 -9.26 -13.44
C VAL A 11 -12.94 -9.78 -12.00
N GLN A 12 -14.01 -10.43 -11.55
CA GLN A 12 -14.04 -11.06 -10.25
C GLN A 12 -12.98 -12.17 -10.18
N HIS A 13 -12.23 -12.22 -9.07
CA HIS A 13 -11.22 -13.24 -8.83
C HIS A 13 -11.89 -14.62 -8.74
N PRO A 14 -11.33 -15.68 -9.37
CA PRO A 14 -11.98 -17.00 -9.44
C PRO A 14 -12.25 -17.65 -8.08
N LEU A 15 -11.40 -17.37 -7.08
CA LEU A 15 -11.58 -17.89 -5.72
C LEU A 15 -12.52 -17.05 -4.86
N GLY A 16 -12.95 -15.88 -5.36
CA GLY A 16 -13.80 -14.93 -4.63
C GLY A 16 -13.30 -14.65 -3.22
N SER A 17 -14.20 -14.68 -2.24
CA SER A 17 -13.90 -14.46 -0.82
C SER A 17 -13.07 -15.58 -0.16
N ASN A 18 -12.71 -16.64 -0.89
CA ASN A 18 -11.78 -17.67 -0.39
C ASN A 18 -10.32 -17.39 -0.77
N ALA A 19 -10.07 -16.39 -1.63
CA ALA A 19 -8.73 -16.01 -2.03
C ALA A 19 -7.91 -15.52 -0.81
N ARG A 20 -6.67 -15.99 -0.69
CA ARG A 20 -5.73 -15.51 0.34
C ARG A 20 -5.06 -14.23 -0.16
N VAL A 21 -5.26 -13.14 0.57
CA VAL A 21 -4.82 -11.80 0.17
C VAL A 21 -3.67 -11.33 1.06
N LEU A 22 -2.57 -10.91 0.46
CA LEU A 22 -1.52 -10.14 1.12
C LEU A 22 -1.70 -8.66 0.77
N PHE A 23 -1.94 -7.79 1.75
CA PHE A 23 -1.78 -6.36 1.57
C PHE A 23 -0.45 -5.89 2.14
N THR A 24 0.26 -5.09 1.36
CA THR A 24 1.56 -4.57 1.75
C THR A 24 1.69 -3.10 1.38
N SER A 25 2.41 -2.34 2.20
CA SER A 25 2.96 -1.05 1.76
C SER A 25 4.20 -1.30 0.92
N VAL A 26 4.76 -0.26 0.31
CA VAL A 26 6.11 -0.40 -0.28
C VAL A 26 7.16 -0.75 0.78
N PHE A 27 8.29 -1.34 0.36
CA PHE A 27 9.40 -1.66 1.27
C PHE A 27 10.24 -0.43 1.64
N GLY A 28 10.81 -0.42 2.84
CA GLY A 28 11.88 0.48 3.28
C GLY A 28 13.27 -0.02 2.87
N PRO A 29 14.34 0.78 3.03
CA PRO A 29 14.38 2.08 3.70
C PRO A 29 13.74 3.21 2.88
N TYR A 30 13.32 4.27 3.57
CA TYR A 30 12.77 5.50 2.98
C TYR A 30 13.76 6.65 3.17
N ALA A 31 13.66 7.70 2.36
CA ALA A 31 14.64 8.80 2.35
C ALA A 31 16.08 8.30 2.20
N GLN A 32 16.28 7.39 1.25
CA GLN A 32 17.58 6.88 0.86
C GLN A 32 17.76 7.06 -0.65
N ASN A 33 18.99 7.35 -1.06
CA ASN A 33 19.37 7.28 -2.47
C ASN A 33 19.78 5.84 -2.75
N ASP A 34 18.96 5.14 -3.52
CA ASP A 34 19.17 3.76 -3.96
C ASP A 34 18.62 3.57 -5.38
N GLU A 35 18.57 2.32 -5.85
CA GLU A 35 18.06 1.97 -7.17
C GLU A 35 16.54 2.25 -7.32
N PHE A 36 15.81 2.31 -6.20
CA PHE A 36 14.35 2.32 -6.17
C PHE A 36 13.77 3.68 -5.77
N GLY A 37 14.60 4.61 -5.32
CA GLY A 37 14.21 5.97 -4.96
C GLY A 37 15.36 6.89 -4.55
N SER A 38 14.99 8.11 -4.15
CA SER A 38 15.94 9.10 -3.66
C SER A 38 15.37 9.91 -2.51
N ARG A 39 16.25 10.51 -1.71
CA ARG A 39 15.90 11.47 -0.65
C ARG A 39 15.15 12.68 -1.17
N ALA A 40 15.40 13.07 -2.42
CA ALA A 40 14.76 14.23 -3.03
C ALA A 40 13.30 13.94 -3.40
N ILE A 41 13.00 12.74 -3.88
CA ILE A 41 11.65 12.37 -4.30
C ILE A 41 10.82 11.79 -3.16
N ASN A 42 11.45 11.04 -2.24
CA ASN A 42 10.81 10.45 -1.07
C ASN A 42 11.52 10.88 0.23
N PRO A 43 11.39 12.16 0.63
CA PRO A 43 11.93 12.66 1.89
C PRO A 43 11.15 12.08 3.10
N MET A 44 11.81 11.97 4.25
CA MET A 44 11.22 11.33 5.44
C MET A 44 10.02 12.12 5.98
N GLU A 45 9.94 13.41 5.68
CA GLU A 45 8.81 14.29 5.98
C GLU A 45 7.49 13.76 5.43
N LEU A 46 7.49 13.09 4.26
CA LEU A 46 6.28 12.44 3.73
C LEU A 46 5.80 11.30 4.64
N TYR A 47 6.71 10.54 5.24
CA TYR A 47 6.41 9.45 6.17
C TYR A 47 6.02 9.93 7.56
N HIS A 48 6.33 11.18 7.88
CA HIS A 48 5.77 11.87 9.04
C HIS A 48 4.36 12.44 8.78
N ASN A 49 3.76 12.16 7.61
CA ASN A 49 2.50 12.76 7.14
C ASN A 49 2.52 14.30 7.17
N GLN A 50 3.70 14.89 6.95
CA GLN A 50 3.87 16.33 6.98
C GLN A 50 3.77 16.91 5.57
N VAL A 51 2.53 17.08 5.09
CA VAL A 51 2.24 17.64 3.77
C VAL A 51 1.95 19.15 3.85
N THR A 52 2.68 19.88 4.70
CA THR A 52 2.51 21.34 4.86
C THR A 52 3.72 22.10 4.37
N ARG A 53 3.52 23.33 3.90
CA ARG A 53 4.60 24.25 3.52
C ARG A 53 5.43 24.64 4.76
N MET A 54 6.77 24.56 4.68
CA MET A 54 7.75 24.97 5.72
C MET A 54 7.84 24.07 6.97
N GLN A 55 8.14 22.80 6.78
CA GLN A 55 8.49 21.90 7.90
C GLN A 55 9.98 22.04 8.21
N GLY A 56 10.32 22.32 9.48
CA GLY A 56 11.68 22.63 9.92
C GLY A 56 12.12 21.79 11.11
N ILE A 57 13.17 22.22 11.81
CA ILE A 57 13.73 21.49 12.96
C ILE A 57 12.80 21.42 14.18
N PHE A 58 11.85 22.35 14.28
CA PHE A 58 10.90 22.46 15.40
C PHE A 58 9.59 21.69 15.17
N SER A 59 9.47 21.03 14.04
CA SER A 59 8.28 20.29 13.67
C SER A 59 8.18 18.96 14.39
N LEU A 60 6.98 18.62 14.88
CA LEU A 60 6.68 17.32 15.48
C LEU A 60 6.80 16.21 14.45
N ARG A 61 7.70 15.26 14.67
CA ARG A 61 7.82 14.05 13.85
C ARG A 61 7.03 12.93 14.52
N MET A 62 6.22 12.21 13.76
CA MET A 62 5.47 11.06 14.24
C MET A 62 5.23 10.12 13.07
N PHE A 63 5.13 8.83 13.32
CA PHE A 63 4.84 7.84 12.29
C PHE A 63 3.37 7.47 12.29
N HIS A 64 2.88 7.08 11.13
CA HIS A 64 1.54 6.55 10.97
C HIS A 64 1.63 5.24 10.23
N ARG A 65 0.83 4.27 10.68
CA ARG A 65 0.69 2.99 9.99
C ARG A 65 0.06 3.21 8.62
N SER A 66 0.18 2.23 7.73
CA SER A 66 -0.55 2.25 6.47
C SER A 66 -2.04 1.96 6.70
N TRP A 67 -2.79 2.98 7.14
CA TRP A 67 -4.20 2.85 7.52
C TRP A 67 -5.08 2.28 6.42
N GLY A 68 -4.79 2.62 5.15
CA GLY A 68 -5.56 2.12 4.02
C GLY A 68 -5.57 0.59 3.92
N ILE A 69 -4.44 -0.09 4.13
CA ILE A 69 -4.37 -1.55 4.05
C ILE A 69 -4.96 -2.24 5.29
N MET A 70 -4.88 -1.59 6.45
CA MET A 70 -5.57 -2.07 7.67
C MET A 70 -7.08 -1.92 7.55
N MET A 71 -7.54 -0.84 6.92
CA MET A 71 -8.96 -0.62 6.62
C MET A 71 -9.49 -1.66 5.64
N LEU A 72 -8.70 -2.07 4.64
CA LEU A 72 -9.05 -3.20 3.78
C LEU A 72 -9.18 -4.50 4.58
N GLN A 73 -8.19 -4.83 5.41
CA GLN A 73 -8.20 -6.05 6.22
C GLN A 73 -9.45 -6.16 7.11
N GLU A 74 -9.89 -5.05 7.73
CA GLU A 74 -11.07 -5.05 8.61
C GLU A 74 -12.40 -5.17 7.84
N ASN A 75 -12.41 -4.91 6.53
CA ASN A 75 -13.63 -4.79 5.74
C ASN A 75 -13.86 -5.90 4.71
N LEU A 76 -12.91 -6.85 4.61
CA LEU A 76 -13.00 -8.00 3.71
C LEU A 76 -13.24 -9.29 4.49
N LYS A 77 -14.02 -10.19 3.90
CA LYS A 77 -14.21 -11.55 4.43
C LYS A 77 -13.06 -12.47 4.06
N ALA A 78 -12.42 -12.21 2.92
CA ALA A 78 -11.27 -12.97 2.43
C ALA A 78 -10.12 -13.05 3.46
N PRO A 79 -9.47 -14.22 3.63
CA PRO A 79 -8.32 -14.36 4.51
C PRO A 79 -7.21 -13.37 4.13
N THR A 80 -6.96 -12.40 5.02
CA THR A 80 -6.10 -11.25 4.71
C THR A 80 -4.93 -11.13 5.69
N THR A 81 -3.72 -11.07 5.15
CA THR A 81 -2.48 -10.71 5.86
C THR A 81 -2.09 -9.28 5.53
N VAL A 82 -1.62 -8.52 6.52
CA VAL A 82 -1.07 -7.17 6.34
C VAL A 82 0.42 -7.17 6.66
N LEU A 83 1.22 -6.69 5.72
CA LEU A 83 2.65 -6.46 5.88
C LEU A 83 2.95 -4.96 5.75
N ASP A 84 3.00 -4.26 6.89
CA ASP A 84 3.19 -2.82 6.93
C ASP A 84 4.67 -2.43 7.06
N PHE A 85 5.14 -1.58 6.15
CA PHE A 85 6.51 -1.09 6.01
C PHE A 85 7.59 -2.18 6.09
N PRO A 86 7.53 -3.24 5.27
CA PRO A 86 8.53 -4.30 5.30
C PRO A 86 9.90 -3.83 4.82
N THR A 87 10.95 -4.59 5.14
CA THR A 87 12.17 -4.57 4.32
C THR A 87 11.93 -5.34 3.02
N ARG A 88 12.83 -5.19 2.05
CA ARG A 88 12.75 -5.95 0.80
C ARG A 88 12.89 -7.45 1.07
N GLU A 89 13.73 -7.82 2.03
CA GLU A 89 13.98 -9.19 2.46
C GLU A 89 12.78 -9.80 3.19
N ASP A 90 12.12 -9.03 4.05
CA ASP A 90 10.89 -9.47 4.72
C ASP A 90 9.76 -9.70 3.72
N PHE A 91 9.62 -8.81 2.73
CA PHE A 91 8.64 -9.00 1.65
C PHE A 91 8.91 -10.27 0.83
N ALA A 92 10.17 -10.51 0.46
CA ALA A 92 10.55 -11.72 -0.26
C ALA A 92 10.22 -13.00 0.54
N ARG A 93 10.55 -12.99 1.84
CA ARG A 93 10.29 -14.12 2.75
C ARG A 93 8.79 -14.39 2.89
N GLU A 94 7.98 -13.35 3.02
CA GLU A 94 6.54 -13.44 3.14
C GLU A 94 5.89 -14.01 1.87
N LEU A 95 6.35 -13.57 0.69
CA LEU A 95 5.86 -14.11 -0.58
C LEU A 95 6.14 -15.61 -0.73
N GLN A 96 7.34 -16.05 -0.34
CA GLN A 96 7.75 -17.44 -0.46
C GLN A 96 7.01 -18.38 0.50
N SER A 97 6.66 -17.92 1.69
CA SER A 97 6.02 -18.74 2.73
C SER A 97 4.49 -18.69 2.70
N GLY A 98 3.92 -17.56 2.27
CA GLY A 98 2.50 -17.27 2.47
C GLY A 98 1.56 -17.98 1.50
N ALA A 99 2.01 -18.29 0.27
CA ALA A 99 1.19 -18.85 -0.81
C ALA A 99 -0.11 -18.05 -1.03
N TYR A 100 0.04 -16.80 -1.46
CA TYR A 100 -1.04 -15.85 -1.67
C TYR A 100 -1.66 -15.96 -3.07
N ASP A 101 -2.97 -15.82 -3.17
CA ASP A 101 -3.67 -15.75 -4.45
C ASP A 101 -3.70 -14.32 -5.00
N VAL A 102 -3.67 -13.34 -4.10
CA VAL A 102 -3.68 -11.91 -4.43
C VAL A 102 -2.61 -11.19 -3.61
N VAL A 103 -1.81 -10.34 -4.27
CA VAL A 103 -0.87 -9.42 -3.62
C VAL A 103 -1.28 -7.99 -3.95
N GLY A 104 -1.80 -7.31 -2.94
CA GLY A 104 -2.20 -5.90 -3.00
C GLY A 104 -1.08 -4.97 -2.51
N ILE A 105 -0.54 -4.14 -3.40
CA ILE A 105 0.53 -3.17 -3.09
C ILE A 105 -0.09 -1.78 -3.02
N SER A 106 -0.06 -1.16 -1.83
CA SER A 106 -0.53 0.21 -1.62
C SER A 106 0.66 1.17 -1.59
N SER A 107 0.58 2.25 -2.39
CA SER A 107 1.68 3.20 -2.49
C SER A 107 1.24 4.62 -2.85
N ILE A 108 2.15 5.55 -2.60
CA ILE A 108 2.05 6.96 -3.00
C ILE A 108 2.89 7.21 -4.26
N ILE A 109 2.58 8.31 -4.96
CA ILE A 109 3.14 8.65 -6.29
C ILE A 109 4.67 8.59 -6.32
N VAL A 110 5.34 9.09 -5.27
CA VAL A 110 6.81 9.19 -5.23
C VAL A 110 7.54 7.85 -5.14
N ASN A 111 6.82 6.77 -4.83
CA ASN A 111 7.39 5.43 -4.60
C ASN A 111 7.19 4.49 -5.78
N ILE A 112 6.95 5.01 -6.99
CA ILE A 112 6.70 4.16 -8.16
C ILE A 112 7.86 3.22 -8.50
N GLY A 113 9.11 3.63 -8.25
CA GLY A 113 10.28 2.76 -8.42
C GLY A 113 10.21 1.52 -7.54
N LYS A 114 9.85 1.69 -6.26
CA LYS A 114 9.61 0.58 -5.31
C LYS A 114 8.44 -0.29 -5.73
N VAL A 115 7.33 0.28 -6.22
CA VAL A 115 6.19 -0.51 -6.72
C VAL A 115 6.61 -1.39 -7.90
N ARG A 116 7.37 -0.83 -8.85
CA ARG A 116 7.91 -1.59 -9.99
C ARG A 116 8.75 -2.78 -9.55
N GLU A 117 9.65 -2.56 -8.59
CA GLU A 117 10.49 -3.64 -8.06
C GLU A 117 9.65 -4.69 -7.32
N MET A 118 8.67 -4.29 -6.52
CA MET A 118 7.80 -5.24 -5.83
C MET A 118 6.96 -6.07 -6.80
N CYS A 119 6.43 -5.47 -7.86
CA CYS A 119 5.77 -6.20 -8.95
C CYS A 119 6.72 -7.27 -9.54
N ARG A 120 7.96 -6.88 -9.86
CA ARG A 120 8.98 -7.80 -10.37
C ARG A 120 9.24 -8.97 -9.40
N MET A 121 9.39 -8.67 -8.11
CA MET A 121 9.58 -9.69 -7.08
C MET A 121 8.39 -10.63 -6.94
N VAL A 122 7.15 -10.13 -7.04
CA VAL A 122 5.95 -10.99 -7.00
C VAL A 122 5.93 -11.93 -8.20
N ARG A 123 6.24 -11.45 -9.41
CA ARG A 123 6.34 -12.32 -10.59
C ARG A 123 7.40 -13.40 -10.44
N GLU A 124 8.52 -13.09 -9.79
CA GLU A 124 9.62 -14.04 -9.58
C GLU A 124 9.31 -15.07 -8.47
N LEU A 125 8.81 -14.60 -7.33
CA LEU A 125 8.70 -15.40 -6.10
C LEU A 125 7.31 -16.01 -5.90
N SER A 126 6.27 -15.39 -6.45
CA SER A 126 4.88 -15.82 -6.35
C SER A 126 4.15 -15.65 -7.70
N PRO A 127 4.59 -16.33 -8.77
CA PRO A 127 4.12 -16.13 -10.15
C PRO A 127 2.62 -16.40 -10.36
N LYS A 128 1.98 -17.12 -9.44
CA LYS A 128 0.55 -17.44 -9.50
C LYS A 128 -0.34 -16.35 -8.92
N SER A 129 0.23 -15.42 -8.14
CA SER A 129 -0.55 -14.38 -7.49
C SER A 129 -0.99 -13.32 -8.48
N THR A 130 -2.25 -12.89 -8.35
CA THR A 130 -2.76 -11.70 -9.01
C THR A 130 -2.25 -10.45 -8.28
N ILE A 131 -1.65 -9.52 -9.01
CA ILE A 131 -1.11 -8.27 -8.47
C ILE A 131 -2.14 -7.15 -8.60
N VAL A 132 -2.50 -6.56 -7.47
CA VAL A 132 -3.35 -5.36 -7.41
C VAL A 132 -2.54 -4.18 -6.90
N VAL A 133 -2.41 -3.12 -7.68
CA VAL A 133 -1.76 -1.88 -7.24
C VAL A 133 -2.83 -0.86 -6.86
N GLY A 134 -2.74 -0.33 -5.64
CA GLY A 134 -3.66 0.66 -5.10
C GLY A 134 -2.95 1.87 -4.48
N GLY A 135 -3.75 2.80 -3.96
CA GLY A 135 -3.27 4.05 -3.40
C GLY A 135 -3.03 5.14 -4.46
N HIS A 136 -2.49 6.28 -4.02
CA HIS A 136 -2.34 7.48 -4.83
C HIS A 136 -1.41 7.28 -6.04
N VAL A 137 -0.52 6.28 -6.03
CA VAL A 137 0.34 5.94 -7.18
C VAL A 137 -0.48 5.63 -8.45
N THR A 138 -1.70 5.12 -8.30
CA THR A 138 -2.58 4.76 -9.43
C THR A 138 -3.12 5.96 -10.21
N ALA A 139 -2.96 7.18 -9.66
CA ALA A 139 -3.32 8.43 -10.31
C ALA A 139 -2.26 8.91 -11.32
N ILE A 140 -1.07 8.29 -11.37
CA ILE A 140 -0.03 8.63 -12.34
C ILE A 140 -0.54 8.33 -13.76
N PRO A 141 -0.55 9.34 -14.66
CA PRO A 141 -0.91 9.09 -16.05
C PRO A 141 0.03 8.06 -16.68
N GLY A 142 -0.53 7.02 -17.28
CA GLY A 142 0.28 5.97 -17.92
C GLY A 142 0.86 4.93 -16.97
N ILE A 143 0.44 4.87 -15.71
CA ILE A 143 0.92 3.92 -14.69
C ILE A 143 1.00 2.46 -15.18
N GLN A 144 0.05 2.04 -16.03
CA GLN A 144 0.01 0.70 -16.60
C GLN A 144 1.22 0.35 -17.50
N HIS A 145 1.96 1.34 -17.98
CA HIS A 145 3.20 1.14 -18.75
C HIS A 145 4.45 1.23 -17.87
N MET A 146 4.28 1.55 -16.59
CA MET A 146 5.36 1.79 -15.66
C MET A 146 5.56 0.65 -14.66
N VAL A 147 4.52 -0.14 -14.38
CA VAL A 147 4.55 -1.27 -13.45
C VAL A 147 3.77 -2.44 -14.04
N ASP A 148 4.27 -3.66 -13.84
CA ASP A 148 3.61 -4.89 -14.25
C ASP A 148 2.65 -5.37 -13.15
N ALA A 149 1.39 -4.95 -13.26
CA ALA A 149 0.31 -5.36 -12.36
C ALA A 149 -0.92 -5.77 -13.16
N ASP A 150 -1.69 -6.72 -12.63
CA ASP A 150 -2.89 -7.25 -13.28
C ASP A 150 -4.07 -6.28 -13.14
N HIS A 151 -4.16 -5.60 -11.99
CA HIS A 151 -5.22 -4.63 -11.72
C HIS A 151 -4.70 -3.37 -11.04
N PHE A 152 -5.37 -2.25 -11.34
CA PHE A 152 -5.15 -0.95 -10.71
C PHE A 152 -6.41 -0.50 -9.99
N CYS A 153 -6.37 -0.47 -8.66
CA CYS A 153 -7.45 -0.01 -7.81
C CYS A 153 -7.42 1.53 -7.73
N ARG A 154 -8.23 2.19 -8.56
CA ARG A 154 -8.40 3.66 -8.56
C ARG A 154 -9.62 4.06 -7.73
N GLY A 155 -9.45 5.05 -6.85
CA GLY A 155 -10.53 5.56 -6.00
C GLY A 155 -10.62 4.82 -4.67
N GLU A 156 -11.82 4.36 -4.31
CA GLU A 156 -12.12 3.74 -3.02
C GLU A 156 -11.77 2.24 -3.05
N GLY A 157 -10.97 1.79 -2.08
CA GLY A 157 -10.37 0.45 -2.10
C GLY A 157 -11.25 -0.67 -1.55
N VAL A 158 -12.10 -0.39 -0.56
CA VAL A 158 -12.93 -1.41 0.10
C VAL A 158 -13.97 -1.96 -0.86
N ARG A 159 -14.78 -1.10 -1.48
CA ARG A 159 -15.77 -1.46 -2.48
C ARG A 159 -15.11 -2.12 -3.69
N TRP A 160 -13.97 -1.59 -4.15
CA TRP A 160 -13.23 -2.18 -5.27
C TRP A 160 -12.78 -3.62 -4.95
N MET A 161 -12.17 -3.85 -3.78
CA MET A 161 -11.73 -5.18 -3.37
C MET A 161 -12.91 -6.12 -3.13
N ARG A 162 -14.01 -5.64 -2.55
CA ARG A 162 -15.23 -6.44 -2.36
C ARG A 162 -15.79 -6.90 -3.70
N ARG A 163 -15.94 -6.01 -4.68
CA ARG A 163 -16.34 -6.37 -6.04
C ARG A 163 -15.38 -7.39 -6.65
N PHE A 164 -14.08 -7.13 -6.56
CA PHE A 164 -13.05 -8.02 -7.09
C PHE A 164 -13.10 -9.41 -6.44
N LEU A 165 -13.43 -9.52 -5.16
CA LEU A 165 -13.54 -10.79 -4.43
C LEU A 165 -14.97 -11.37 -4.43
N GLY A 166 -15.94 -10.74 -5.10
CA GLY A 166 -17.34 -11.18 -5.10
C GLY A 166 -18.04 -11.05 -3.75
N GLU A 167 -17.59 -10.13 -2.90
CA GLU A 167 -18.22 -9.78 -1.63
C GLU A 167 -19.27 -8.66 -1.81
N ASP A 168 -20.10 -8.45 -0.79
CA ASP A 168 -21.14 -7.41 -0.79
C ASP A 168 -20.53 -6.00 -0.72
N GLU A 169 -20.58 -5.27 -1.84
CA GLU A 169 -20.08 -3.91 -2.00
C GLU A 169 -20.70 -2.90 -1.03
N GLU A 170 -21.96 -3.09 -0.65
CA GLU A 170 -22.75 -2.14 0.15
C GLU A 170 -22.76 -2.47 1.64
N ALA A 171 -22.05 -3.52 2.05
CA ALA A 171 -21.89 -3.86 3.46
C ALA A 171 -21.32 -2.65 4.25
N PRO A 172 -21.79 -2.38 5.48
CA PRO A 172 -21.30 -1.27 6.27
C PRO A 172 -19.77 -1.28 6.45
N ILE A 173 -19.15 -0.11 6.31
CA ILE A 173 -17.71 0.05 6.52
C ILE A 173 -17.40 0.05 8.01
N ARG A 174 -16.46 -0.79 8.42
CA ARG A 174 -15.90 -0.86 9.76
C ARG A 174 -14.61 -0.07 9.82
N HIS A 175 -14.53 0.86 10.77
CA HIS A 175 -13.30 1.60 11.01
C HIS A 175 -12.43 0.85 12.02
N PRO A 176 -11.22 0.38 11.63
CA PRO A 176 -10.36 -0.32 12.55
C PRO A 176 -9.88 0.61 13.67
N ARG A 177 -9.77 0.07 14.88
CA ARG A 177 -9.19 0.80 16.02
C ARG A 177 -7.68 0.83 15.85
N ILE A 178 -7.16 1.95 15.35
CA ILE A 178 -5.73 2.14 15.06
C ILE A 178 -5.20 3.34 15.83
N VAL A 179 -3.97 3.22 16.33
CA VAL A 179 -3.27 4.34 16.97
C VAL A 179 -2.90 5.37 15.90
N SER A 180 -3.25 6.63 16.15
CA SER A 180 -2.88 7.75 15.30
C SER A 180 -1.65 8.44 15.84
N GLY A 181 -0.57 8.42 15.05
CA GLY A 181 0.70 8.98 15.46
C GLY A 181 1.37 8.10 16.52
N PHE A 182 2.55 7.59 16.21
CA PHE A 182 3.39 6.87 17.16
C PHE A 182 4.84 7.32 17.03
N GLY A 183 5.65 7.06 18.05
CA GLY A 183 7.04 7.50 18.09
C GLY A 183 7.21 9.03 17.97
N THR A 184 6.31 9.81 18.58
CA THR A 184 6.35 11.28 18.52
C THR A 184 7.69 11.83 19.01
N ARG A 185 8.31 12.70 18.22
CA ARG A 185 9.57 13.37 18.51
C ARG A 185 9.49 14.87 18.24
N ALA A 186 10.11 15.64 19.14
CA ALA A 186 10.38 17.06 18.96
C ALA A 186 11.88 17.30 19.09
N MET A 187 12.51 17.93 18.09
CA MET A 187 13.97 18.19 18.10
C MET A 187 14.82 16.93 18.38
N GLY A 188 14.36 15.75 17.94
CA GLY A 188 15.03 14.46 18.16
C GLY A 188 14.70 13.77 19.48
N PHE A 189 14.10 14.47 20.45
CA PHE A 189 13.68 13.91 21.75
C PHE A 189 12.32 13.23 21.65
N ALA A 190 12.19 12.05 22.25
CA ALA A 190 10.94 11.30 22.29
C ALA A 190 9.95 11.92 23.29
N ASP A 191 8.67 11.93 22.93
CA ASP A 191 7.59 12.23 23.86
C ASP A 191 7.49 11.12 24.93
N PRO A 192 7.54 11.45 26.23
CA PRO A 192 7.45 10.46 27.30
C PRO A 192 6.05 9.86 27.50
N ARG A 193 5.02 10.41 26.83
CA ARG A 193 3.64 9.92 26.96
C ARG A 193 3.43 8.62 26.19
N PRO A 194 2.57 7.70 26.70
CA PRO A 194 2.22 6.49 25.97
C PRO A 194 1.50 6.82 24.65
N GLU A 195 1.82 6.04 23.62
CA GLU A 195 1.27 6.18 22.27
C GLU A 195 -0.26 6.02 22.28
N GLY A 196 -0.98 6.89 21.57
CA GLY A 196 -2.44 6.81 21.43
C GLY A 196 -3.26 7.16 22.67
N SER A 197 -2.72 7.97 23.59
CA SER A 197 -3.44 8.55 24.74
C SER A 197 -4.39 9.69 24.37
#